data_AF-A0A518ILR3-F1
#
_entry.id   AF-A0A518ILR3-F1
#
_cell.length_a   1.000
_cell.length_b   1.000
_cell.length_c   1.000
_cell.angle_alpha   90.00
_cell.angle_beta   90.00
_cell.angle_gamma   90.00
#
_symmetry.space_group_name_H-M   'P 1'
#
loop_
_entity.id
_entity.type
_entity.pdbx_description
1 polymer ?
#
loop_
_entity_poly.entity_id
_entity_poly.type
_entity_poly.pdbx_seq_one_letter_code
_entity_poly.pdbx_strand_id
1 'polypeptide(L)'
;MQPASCVSQFMMYLRFETYRQNETSDTNYGVFQAAMSLSDTGILKPYEQDILDANLEWLKMHLKSPACLRDDHHFRAICWFHPRAKKPITKIRVVVEILKEYGILIQMIKTKDPGIIIYEDGWQVVAKQRKRRLHMKSSLCRCQENEYHSQAN
;
A
#
# COMPACT_ATOMS: atom_id res chain seq x y z
N MET A 1 -34.99 -7.49 -22.18
CA MET A 1 -33.68 -6.78 -22.22
C MET A 1 -33.64 -5.85 -21.02
N GLN A 2 -32.88 -6.18 -19.98
CA GLN A 2 -32.69 -5.30 -18.82
C GLN A 2 -31.53 -4.34 -19.10
N PRO A 3 -31.63 -3.05 -18.76
CA PRO A 3 -30.52 -2.11 -18.95
C PRO A 3 -29.40 -2.47 -17.98
N ALA A 4 -28.17 -2.46 -18.49
CA ALA A 4 -26.95 -2.59 -17.71
C ALA A 4 -26.91 -1.48 -16.65
N SER A 5 -27.26 -1.83 -15.42
CA SER A 5 -27.01 -1.00 -14.25
C SER A 5 -25.50 -0.79 -14.14
N CYS A 6 -25.02 0.36 -14.59
CA CYS A 6 -23.70 0.86 -14.21
C CYS A 6 -23.78 1.22 -12.72
N VAL A 7 -23.76 0.20 -11.86
CA VAL A 7 -23.46 0.39 -10.46
C VAL A 7 -21.98 0.75 -10.45
N SER A 8 -21.68 2.04 -10.45
CA SER A 8 -20.37 2.56 -10.07
C SER A 8 -20.17 2.18 -8.61
N GLN A 9 -19.83 0.92 -8.38
CA GLN A 9 -19.55 0.38 -7.08
C GLN A 9 -18.20 0.98 -6.70
N PHE A 10 -18.23 2.08 -5.93
CA PHE A 10 -17.02 2.67 -5.38
C PHE A 10 -16.29 1.60 -4.58
N MET A 11 -15.26 0.99 -5.17
CA MET A 11 -14.43 -0.02 -4.54
C MET A 11 -13.61 0.67 -3.45
N MET A 12 -13.97 0.45 -2.19
CA MET A 12 -13.20 0.93 -1.05
C MET A 12 -12.10 -0.09 -0.75
N TYR A 13 -10.87 0.25 -1.11
CA TYR A 13 -9.69 -0.56 -0.82
C TYR A 13 -9.21 -0.33 0.61
N LEU A 14 -8.64 -1.37 1.22
CA LEU A 14 -8.30 -1.40 2.63
C LEU A 14 -6.82 -1.74 2.83
N ARG A 15 -6.17 -1.08 3.78
CA ARG A 15 -4.81 -1.43 4.22
C ARG A 15 -4.74 -1.40 5.75
N PHE A 16 -3.95 -2.31 6.31
CA PHE A 16 -3.67 -2.37 7.74
C PHE A 16 -2.18 -2.08 7.95
N GLU A 17 -1.90 -1.07 8.76
CA GLU A 17 -0.54 -0.62 9.06
C GLU A 17 -0.42 -0.16 10.51
N THR A 18 0.79 -0.18 11.05
CA THR A 18 1.06 0.27 12.42
C THR A 18 0.67 1.74 12.60
N TYR A 19 -0.10 2.02 13.65
CA TYR A 19 -0.40 3.38 14.09
C TYR A 19 0.83 3.99 14.76
N ARG A 20 1.15 5.23 14.40
CA ARG A 20 2.26 5.97 15.01
C ARG A 20 1.70 7.10 15.86
N GLN A 21 2.11 7.17 17.12
CA GLN A 21 1.73 8.28 17.99
C GLN A 21 2.78 9.41 18.02
N ASN A 22 4.09 9.18 17.81
CA ASN A 22 5.15 10.22 17.75
C ASN A 22 6.56 9.63 17.44
N GLU A 23 7.07 9.54 16.20
CA GLU A 23 8.51 9.28 15.93
C GLU A 23 8.94 9.45 14.45
N THR A 24 10.24 9.56 14.21
CA THR A 24 10.95 10.13 13.03
C THR A 24 11.31 9.16 11.89
N SER A 25 10.90 7.89 11.91
CA SER A 25 11.26 6.92 10.86
C SER A 25 10.35 7.05 9.63
N ASP A 26 10.84 7.03 8.39
CA ASP A 26 10.00 7.37 7.22
C ASP A 26 9.08 6.25 6.69
N THR A 27 8.90 5.12 7.40
CA THR A 27 8.12 3.98 6.86
C THR A 27 7.20 3.32 7.89
N ASN A 28 5.89 3.32 7.62
CA ASN A 28 4.90 2.54 8.37
C ASN A 28 5.02 1.06 8.00
N TYR A 29 5.14 0.20 9.02
CA TYR A 29 5.16 -1.25 8.80
C TYR A 29 3.76 -1.77 8.46
N GLY A 30 3.70 -2.73 7.54
CA GLY A 30 2.48 -3.49 7.30
C GLY A 30 2.16 -4.40 8.48
N VAL A 31 0.89 -4.75 8.65
CA VAL A 31 0.43 -5.67 9.72
C VAL A 31 1.20 -6.99 9.76
N PHE A 32 1.63 -7.52 8.60
CA PHE A 32 2.43 -8.75 8.53
C PHE A 32 3.82 -8.59 9.18
N GLN A 33 4.49 -7.46 8.93
CA GLN A 33 5.80 -7.21 9.53
C GLN A 33 5.66 -7.06 11.05
N ALA A 34 4.65 -6.32 11.51
CA ALA A 34 4.37 -6.19 12.94
C ALA A 34 4.09 -7.55 13.61
N ALA A 35 3.31 -8.42 12.97
CA ALA A 35 3.00 -9.76 13.45
C ALA A 35 4.25 -10.65 13.56
N MET A 36 5.09 -10.67 12.52
CA MET A 36 6.33 -11.44 12.53
C MET A 36 7.28 -10.93 13.62
N SER A 37 7.45 -9.60 13.72
CA SER A 37 8.31 -9.01 14.75
C SER A 37 7.82 -9.33 16.16
N LEU A 38 6.51 -9.35 16.42
CA LEU A 38 5.97 -9.77 17.72
C LEU A 38 6.24 -11.27 17.97
N SER A 39 6.00 -12.11 16.98
CA SER A 39 6.27 -13.55 17.07
C SER A 39 7.73 -13.84 17.40
N ASP A 40 8.67 -13.13 16.77
CA ASP A 40 10.11 -13.30 16.95
C ASP A 40 10.58 -12.94 18.38
N THR A 41 9.81 -12.14 19.12
CA THR A 41 10.14 -11.83 20.53
C THR A 41 9.93 -13.01 21.49
N GLY A 42 9.10 -13.99 21.13
CA GLY A 42 8.78 -15.14 21.97
C GLY A 42 7.95 -14.82 23.22
N ILE A 43 7.37 -13.62 23.34
CA ILE A 43 6.56 -13.22 24.51
C ILE A 43 5.07 -13.62 24.40
N LEU A 44 4.67 -14.18 23.25
CA LEU A 44 3.32 -14.66 23.01
C LEU A 44 3.00 -15.86 23.90
N LYS A 45 1.80 -15.91 24.47
CA LYS A 45 1.36 -17.14 25.15
C LYS A 45 1.23 -18.26 24.11
N PRO A 46 1.41 -19.54 24.48
CA PRO A 46 1.37 -20.64 23.52
C PRO A 46 0.11 -20.65 22.64
N TYR A 47 -1.07 -20.42 23.24
CA TYR A 47 -2.32 -20.37 22.48
C TYR A 47 -2.43 -19.16 21.54
N GLU A 48 -1.79 -18.03 21.87
CA GLU A 48 -1.77 -16.82 21.03
C GLU A 48 -0.84 -17.03 19.84
N GLN A 49 0.30 -17.69 20.06
CA GLN A 49 1.22 -18.11 19.01
C GLN A 49 0.51 -19.05 18.03
N ASP A 50 -0.19 -20.08 18.51
CA ASP A 50 -0.93 -21.02 17.66
C ASP A 50 -1.99 -20.31 16.80
N ILE A 51 -2.73 -19.37 17.40
CA ILE A 51 -3.73 -18.57 16.68
C ILE A 51 -3.03 -17.68 15.65
N LEU A 52 -1.95 -17.01 16.02
CA LEU A 52 -1.20 -16.13 15.12
C LEU A 52 -0.70 -16.90 13.91
N ASP A 53 -0.02 -18.03 14.13
CA ASP A 53 0.55 -18.87 13.08
C ASP A 53 -0.52 -19.44 12.16
N ALA A 54 -1.61 -19.97 12.70
CA ALA A 54 -2.72 -20.50 11.89
C ALA A 54 -3.34 -19.43 10.99
N ASN A 55 -3.42 -18.17 11.44
CA ASN A 55 -3.94 -17.08 10.62
C ASN A 55 -2.91 -16.61 9.58
N LEU A 56 -1.64 -16.47 9.96
CA LEU A 56 -0.56 -16.06 9.04
C LEU A 56 -0.31 -17.10 7.95
N GLU A 57 -0.31 -18.39 8.29
CA GLU A 57 -0.16 -19.48 7.34
C GLU A 57 -1.32 -19.52 6.35
N TRP A 58 -2.57 -19.39 6.85
CA TRP A 58 -3.73 -19.28 5.98
C TRP A 58 -3.60 -18.11 5.00
N LEU A 59 -3.20 -16.94 5.49
CA LEU A 59 -2.99 -15.75 4.66
C LEU A 59 -1.89 -15.98 3.63
N LYS A 60 -0.76 -16.59 4.01
CA LYS A 60 0.36 -16.92 3.11
C LYS A 60 -0.06 -17.89 1.99
N MET A 61 -0.92 -18.85 2.29
CA MET A 61 -1.42 -19.82 1.29
C MET A 61 -2.40 -19.19 0.29
N HIS A 62 -3.19 -18.19 0.71
CA HIS A 62 -4.30 -17.66 -0.09
C HIS A 62 -4.00 -16.29 -0.73
N LEU A 63 -3.11 -15.50 -0.15
CA LEU A 63 -2.64 -14.24 -0.72
C LEU A 63 -1.39 -14.53 -1.54
N LYS A 64 -1.57 -14.54 -2.87
CA LYS A 64 -0.45 -14.70 -3.80
C LYS A 64 0.52 -13.53 -3.61
N SER A 65 1.82 -13.81 -3.54
CA SER A 65 2.84 -12.77 -3.62
C SER A 65 3.08 -12.43 -5.09
N PRO A 66 2.62 -11.26 -5.58
CA PRO A 66 2.71 -10.95 -6.99
C PRO A 66 4.16 -10.67 -7.40
N ALA A 67 4.56 -11.24 -8.54
CA ALA A 67 5.91 -11.09 -9.08
C ALA A 67 6.32 -9.63 -9.31
N CYS A 68 5.35 -8.72 -9.55
CA CYS A 68 5.60 -7.30 -9.76
C CYS A 68 6.24 -6.60 -8.54
N LEU A 69 6.12 -7.16 -7.33
CA LEU A 69 6.79 -6.63 -6.14
C LEU A 69 8.29 -6.96 -6.09
N ARG A 70 8.76 -7.92 -6.91
CA ARG A 70 10.18 -8.26 -7.06
C ARG A 70 10.89 -7.37 -8.07
N ASP A 71 10.17 -6.48 -8.75
CA ASP A 71 10.73 -5.55 -9.71
C ASP A 71 11.09 -4.23 -9.01
N ASP A 72 12.36 -3.84 -9.10
CA ASP A 72 12.89 -2.61 -8.49
C ASP A 72 12.15 -1.34 -8.97
N HIS A 73 11.55 -1.37 -10.18
CA HIS A 73 10.72 -0.27 -10.69
C HIS A 73 9.45 -0.03 -9.86
N HIS A 74 9.06 -0.99 -9.01
CA HIS A 74 7.87 -0.96 -8.17
C HIS A 74 8.18 -0.83 -6.68
N PHE A 75 9.37 -0.34 -6.31
CA PHE A 75 9.79 -0.15 -4.89
C PHE A 75 8.79 0.62 -4.00
N ARG A 76 7.89 1.42 -4.59
CA ARG A 76 6.85 2.19 -3.86
C ARG A 76 5.43 1.67 -4.07
N ALA A 77 5.28 0.46 -4.60
CA ALA A 77 3.99 -0.16 -4.78
C ALA A 77 3.42 -0.62 -3.43
N ILE A 78 2.14 -0.36 -3.22
CA ILE A 78 1.43 -0.66 -1.97
C ILE A 78 0.39 -1.74 -2.28
N CYS A 79 0.35 -2.74 -1.41
CA CYS A 79 -0.69 -3.77 -1.42
C CYS A 79 -1.92 -3.26 -0.65
N TRP A 80 -3.09 -3.43 -1.26
CA TRP A 80 -4.38 -3.10 -0.68
C TRP A 80 -5.30 -4.32 -0.79
N PHE A 81 -6.11 -4.57 0.24
CA PHE A 81 -7.18 -5.53 0.17
C PHE A 81 -8.34 -4.99 -0.68
N HIS A 82 -8.83 -5.84 -1.57
CA HIS A 82 -10.05 -5.61 -2.30
C HIS A 82 -11.25 -5.65 -1.31
N PRO A 83 -12.31 -4.84 -1.46
CA PRO A 83 -13.47 -4.88 -0.55
C PRO A 83 -14.19 -6.24 -0.53
N ARG A 84 -14.03 -7.04 -1.58
CA ARG A 84 -14.53 -8.43 -1.64
C ARG A 84 -13.72 -9.40 -0.78
N ALA A 85 -12.58 -8.98 -0.23
CA ALA A 85 -11.65 -9.83 0.49
C ALA A 85 -12.07 -10.16 1.92
N LYS A 86 -13.33 -10.54 2.13
CA LYS A 86 -13.94 -10.75 3.44
C LYS A 86 -13.14 -11.74 4.31
N LYS A 87 -12.68 -12.85 3.73
CA LYS A 87 -11.96 -13.89 4.46
C LYS A 87 -10.55 -13.45 4.88
N PRO A 88 -9.68 -12.93 3.98
CA PRO A 88 -8.41 -12.31 4.40
C PRO A 88 -8.59 -11.19 5.42
N ILE A 89 -9.56 -10.30 5.25
CA ILE A 89 -9.83 -9.20 6.19
C ILE A 89 -10.19 -9.74 7.58
N THR A 90 -11.00 -10.81 7.65
CA THR A 90 -11.35 -11.44 8.93
C THR A 90 -10.12 -12.01 9.62
N LYS A 91 -9.24 -12.67 8.86
CA LYS A 91 -7.98 -13.23 9.38
C LYS A 91 -7.03 -12.16 9.88
N ILE A 92 -6.88 -11.07 9.13
CA ILE A 92 -6.08 -9.91 9.56
C ILE A 92 -6.64 -9.29 10.84
N ARG A 93 -7.97 -9.19 11.00
CA ARG A 93 -8.56 -8.67 12.24
C ARG A 93 -8.19 -9.50 13.47
N VAL A 94 -8.14 -10.82 13.35
CA VAL A 94 -7.68 -11.69 14.46
C VAL A 94 -6.23 -11.37 14.82
N VAL A 95 -5.36 -11.22 13.82
CA VAL A 95 -3.96 -10.82 14.03
C VAL A 95 -3.86 -9.45 14.69
N VAL A 96 -4.70 -8.48 14.28
CA VAL A 96 -4.74 -7.14 14.87
C VAL A 96 -5.14 -7.17 16.35
N GLU A 97 -6.11 -8.00 16.74
CA GLU A 97 -6.47 -8.13 18.16
C GLU A 97 -5.30 -8.68 18.99
N ILE A 98 -4.57 -9.69 18.49
CA ILE A 98 -3.37 -10.19 19.17
C ILE A 98 -2.34 -9.07 19.32
N LEU A 99 -2.02 -8.36 18.23
CA LEU A 99 -1.06 -7.24 18.27
C LEU A 99 -1.45 -6.16 19.29
N LYS A 100 -2.75 -5.87 19.39
CA LYS A 100 -3.30 -4.87 20.30
C LYS A 100 -3.12 -5.25 21.78
N GLU A 101 -3.26 -6.52 22.14
CA GLU A 101 -2.99 -7.01 23.51
C GLU A 101 -1.55 -6.74 23.96
N TYR A 102 -0.62 -6.64 23.00
CA TYR A 102 0.80 -6.34 23.23
C TYR A 102 1.16 -4.87 22.99
N GLY A 103 0.16 -3.98 22.92
CA GLY A 103 0.37 -2.54 22.76
C GLY A 103 0.73 -2.09 21.33
N ILE A 104 0.69 -3.00 20.36
CA ILE A 104 0.95 -2.68 18.94
C ILE A 104 -0.36 -2.28 18.30
N LEU A 105 -0.57 -0.97 18.17
CA LEU A 105 -1.78 -0.43 17.55
C LEU A 105 -1.69 -0.52 16.03
N ILE A 106 -2.72 -1.08 15.40
CA ILE A 106 -2.87 -1.14 13.93
C ILE A 106 -4.04 -0.26 13.50
N GLN A 107 -3.79 0.63 12.55
CA GLN A 107 -4.82 1.43 11.90
C GLN A 107 -5.27 0.81 10.58
N MET A 108 -6.55 1.00 10.25
CA MET A 108 -7.12 0.60 8.96
C MET A 108 -7.30 1.83 8.06
N ILE A 109 -6.48 1.94 7.02
CA ILE A 109 -6.60 2.96 5.98
C ILE A 109 -7.60 2.48 4.93
N LYS A 110 -8.43 3.42 4.46
CA LYS A 110 -9.39 3.18 3.38
C LYS A 110 -9.15 4.19 2.25
N THR A 111 -9.19 3.74 1.01
CA THR A 111 -9.13 4.63 -0.16
C THR A 111 -10.06 4.16 -1.28
N LYS A 112 -10.60 5.12 -2.03
CA LYS A 112 -11.31 4.84 -3.30
C LYS A 112 -10.36 4.83 -4.50
N ASP A 113 -9.18 5.42 -4.36
CA ASP A 113 -8.16 5.50 -5.39
C ASP A 113 -6.83 4.99 -4.81
N PRO A 114 -6.49 3.71 -5.02
CA PRO A 114 -5.22 3.15 -4.57
C PRO A 114 -4.04 3.62 -5.44
N GLY A 115 -4.31 4.32 -6.56
CA GLY A 115 -3.33 4.79 -7.53
C GLY A 115 -3.37 4.00 -8.84
N ILE A 116 -2.21 3.82 -9.48
CA ILE A 116 -2.10 3.03 -10.70
C ILE A 116 -1.98 1.57 -10.31
N ILE A 117 -3.02 0.77 -10.55
CA ILE A 117 -3.03 -0.67 -10.30
C ILE A 117 -2.07 -1.34 -11.29
N ILE A 118 -1.11 -2.09 -10.74
CA ILE A 118 -0.14 -2.89 -11.50
C ILE A 118 -0.37 -4.39 -11.34
N TYR A 119 -1.21 -4.78 -10.36
CA TYR A 119 -1.64 -6.14 -10.13
C TYR A 119 -3.00 -6.15 -9.43
N GLU A 120 -3.86 -7.06 -9.82
CA GLU A 120 -5.15 -7.31 -9.17
C GLU A 120 -5.44 -8.81 -9.18
N ASP A 121 -5.90 -9.32 -8.04
CA ASP A 121 -6.50 -10.63 -7.91
C ASP A 121 -7.84 -10.53 -7.17
N GLY A 122 -8.49 -11.66 -6.86
CA GLY A 122 -9.79 -11.66 -6.17
C GLY A 122 -9.76 -11.12 -4.73
N TRP A 123 -8.58 -10.98 -4.13
CA TRP A 123 -8.33 -10.63 -2.73
C TRP A 123 -7.60 -9.29 -2.56
N GLN A 124 -6.70 -8.91 -3.45
CA GLN A 124 -5.83 -7.74 -3.30
C GLN A 124 -5.59 -7.02 -4.62
N VAL A 125 -5.23 -5.75 -4.51
CA VAL A 125 -4.67 -4.95 -5.58
C VAL A 125 -3.32 -4.40 -5.14
N VAL A 126 -2.36 -4.36 -6.05
CA VAL A 126 -1.10 -3.65 -5.86
C VAL A 126 -1.13 -2.42 -6.73
N ALA A 127 -0.89 -1.26 -6.11
CA ALA A 127 -0.93 0.01 -6.81
C ALA A 127 0.29 0.87 -6.49
N LYS A 128 0.79 1.57 -7.50
CA LYS A 128 1.82 2.59 -7.33
C LYS A 128 1.18 3.97 -7.25
N GLN A 129 1.79 4.85 -6.47
CA GLN A 129 1.39 6.25 -6.45
C GLN A 129 1.47 6.84 -7.87
N ARG A 130 0.41 7.52 -8.30
CA ARG A 130 0.44 8.31 -9.53
C ARG A 130 1.42 9.46 -9.28
N LYS A 131 2.59 9.46 -9.93
CA LYS A 131 3.48 10.63 -9.92
C LYS A 131 2.62 11.82 -10.35
N ARG A 132 2.40 12.80 -9.46
CA ARG A 132 1.84 14.08 -9.90
C ARG A 132 2.77 14.56 -11.00
N ARG A 133 2.27 14.77 -12.23
CA ARG A 133 3.02 15.57 -13.19
C ARG A 133 3.19 16.92 -12.51
N LEU A 134 4.39 17.18 -11.99
CA LEU A 134 4.84 18.54 -11.77
C LEU A 134 4.61 19.22 -13.12
N HIS A 135 3.68 20.16 -13.17
CA HIS A 135 3.55 21.02 -14.33
C HIS A 135 4.86 21.80 -14.36
N MET A 136 5.83 21.35 -15.16
CA MET A 136 6.96 22.18 -15.56
C MET A 136 6.33 23.38 -16.27
N LYS A 137 6.29 24.52 -15.59
CA LYS A 137 6.14 25.79 -16.29
C LYS A 137 7.35 25.87 -17.22
N SER A 138 7.10 25.72 -18.51
CA SER A 138 8.05 26.00 -19.57
C SER A 138 8.37 27.49 -19.55
N SER A 139 9.41 27.90 -18.82
CA SER A 139 10.07 29.18 -19.06
C SER A 139 11.29 28.90 -19.93
N LEU A 140 11.01 28.92 -21.24
CA LEU A 140 11.87 29.30 -22.35
C LEU A 140 13.39 29.22 -22.10
N CYS A 141 13.99 28.19 -22.68
CA CYS A 141 15.30 28.28 -23.29
C CYS A 141 15.31 29.49 -24.24
N ARG A 142 16.17 30.48 -24.00
CA ARG A 142 16.43 31.56 -24.95
C ARG A 142 17.94 31.59 -25.21
N CYS A 143 18.40 30.64 -26.02
CA CYS A 143 19.62 30.82 -26.79
C CYS A 143 19.21 31.41 -28.15
N GLN A 144 19.54 32.67 -28.38
CA GLN A 144 19.85 33.15 -29.72
C GLN A 144 21.13 33.96 -29.63
N GLU A 145 22.11 33.43 -30.34
CA GLU A 145 23.45 33.95 -30.58
C GLU A 145 23.38 35.26 -31.39
N ASN A 146 24.29 36.16 -31.03
CA ASN A 146 25.19 36.92 -31.88
C ASN A 146 24.68 37.59 -33.18
N GLU A 147 24.97 38.90 -33.21
CA GLU A 147 25.92 39.55 -34.13
C GLU A 147 25.41 40.53 -35.21
N TYR A 148 26.06 41.70 -35.15
CA TYR A 148 26.65 42.48 -36.26
C TYR A 148 25.98 43.77 -36.79
N HIS A 149 26.83 44.82 -36.81
CA HIS A 149 26.81 46.09 -37.58
C HIS A 149 25.90 47.23 -37.06
N SER A 150 26.28 48.52 -37.04
CA SER A 150 27.47 49.25 -37.54
C SER A 150 27.58 50.64 -36.88
N GLN A 151 28.80 51.16 -36.89
CA GLN A 151 29.31 52.55 -36.81
C GLN A 151 28.38 53.80 -36.76
N ALA A 152 28.97 54.84 -36.16
CA ALA A 152 28.83 56.29 -36.40
C ALA A 152 27.74 57.09 -35.65
N ASN A 153 28.13 57.76 -34.56
CA ASN A 153 28.43 59.20 -34.54
C ASN A 153 29.06 59.62 -33.21
#